data_AF-A0A0E2YX37-F1
#
_entry.id   AF-A0A0E2YX37-F1
#
_cell.length_a   1.000
_cell.length_b   1.000
_cell.length_c   1.000
_cell.angle_alpha   90.00
_cell.angle_beta   90.00
_cell.angle_gamma   90.00
#
_symmetry.space_group_name_H-M   'P 1'
#
loop_
_entity.id
_entity.type
_entity.pdbx_description
1 polymer ?
#
loop_
_entity_poly.entity_id
_entity_poly.type
_entity_poly.pdbx_seq_one_letter_code
_entity_poly.pdbx_strand_id
1 'polypeptide(L)' 'NLDTKTGDDVFDMLKMLSHKFKRTIIMVTHNPELAESTDRSILLRDGRIEKDVIN' A
#
# COMPACT_ATOMS: atom_id res chain seq x y z
N ASN A 1 -8.26 6.50 11.54
CA ASN A 1 -9.05 5.61 12.42
C ASN A 1 -8.32 4.34 12.85
N LEU A 2 -7.16 3.99 12.27
CA LEU A 2 -6.16 3.20 12.98
C LEU A 2 -5.19 4.19 13.62
N ASP A 3 -4.89 4.03 14.91
CA ASP A 3 -3.76 4.71 15.53
C ASP A 3 -2.47 4.34 14.78
N THR A 4 -1.58 5.31 14.58
CA THR A 4 -0.42 5.23 13.68
C THR A 4 0.40 3.96 13.90
N LYS A 5 0.66 3.62 15.17
CA LYS A 5 1.44 2.44 15.57
C LYS A 5 0.78 1.11 15.18
N THR A 6 -0.54 1.01 15.38
CA THR A 6 -1.30 -0.19 15.00
C THR A 6 -1.43 -0.30 13.48
N GLY A 7 -1.48 0.82 12.77
CA GLY A 7 -1.49 0.86 11.31
C GLY A 7 -0.21 0.29 10.70
N ASP A 8 0.94 0.65 11.25
CA ASP A 8 2.25 0.18 10.80
C ASP A 8 2.41 -1.34 11.02
N ASP A 9 2.04 -1.84 12.21
CA ASP A 9 2.10 -3.28 12.52
C ASP A 9 1.23 -4.12 11.55
N VAL A 10 0.03 -3.63 11.23
CA VAL A 10 -0.87 -4.29 10.26
C VAL A 10 -0.26 -4.25 8.86
N PHE A 11 0.32 -3.11 8.46
CA PHE A 11 0.95 -2.96 7.15
C PHE A 11 2.14 -3.91 6.98
N ASP A 12 3.00 -4.02 7.98
CA ASP A 12 4.14 -4.94 7.98
C ASP A 12 3.69 -6.40 7.91
N MET A 13 2.60 -6.75 8.62
CA MET A 13 1.99 -8.07 8.51
C MET A 13 1.50 -8.35 7.09
N LEU A 14 0.82 -7.38 6.45
CA LEU A 14 0.33 -7.54 5.07
C LEU A 14 1.49 -7.71 4.08
N LYS A 15 2.54 -6.89 4.19
CA LYS A 15 3.77 -7.07 3.39
C LYS A 15 4.38 -8.45 3.56
N MET A 16 4.53 -8.90 4.80
CA MET A 16 5.03 -10.24 5.10
C MET A 16 4.18 -11.30 4.42
N LEU A 17 2.85 -11.19 4.49
CA LEU A 17 1.94 -12.12 3.84
C LEU A 17 2.13 -12.14 2.32
N SER A 18 2.27 -10.96 1.71
CA SER A 18 2.48 -10.84 0.27
C SER A 18 3.77 -11.50 -0.19
N HIS A 19 4.91 -11.13 0.41
CA HIS A 19 6.21 -11.60 -0.04
C HIS A 19 6.48 -13.07 0.33
N LYS A 20 6.06 -13.50 1.53
CA LYS A 20 6.31 -14.85 2.06
C LYS A 20 5.39 -15.88 1.43
N PHE A 21 4.09 -15.58 1.32
CA PHE A 21 3.09 -16.53 0.82
C PHE A 21 2.67 -16.27 -0.63
N LYS A 22 3.37 -15.36 -1.32
CA LYS A 22 3.13 -14.97 -2.72
C LYS A 22 1.67 -14.57 -2.97
N ARG A 23 1.10 -13.83 -2.02
CA ARG A 23 -0.26 -13.30 -2.12
C ARG A 23 -0.25 -11.90 -2.68
N THR A 24 -1.09 -11.65 -3.67
CA THR A 24 -1.31 -10.30 -4.19
C THR A 24 -2.20 -9.55 -3.23
N ILE A 25 -1.73 -8.40 -2.75
CA ILE A 25 -2.46 -7.52 -1.85
C ILE A 25 -2.63 -6.18 -2.55
N ILE A 26 -3.87 -5.70 -2.60
CA ILE A 26 -4.21 -4.36 -3.06
C ILE A 26 -4.72 -3.60 -1.84
N MET A 27 -4.12 -2.46 -1.56
CA MET A 27 -4.55 -1.57 -0.49
C MET A 27 -4.82 -0.17 -1.04
N VAL A 28 -5.77 0.51 -0.41
CA VAL A 28 -6.11 1.91 -0.72
C VAL A 28 -5.73 2.75 0.48
N THR A 29 -4.93 3.79 0.26
CA THR A 29 -4.48 4.69 1.32
C THR A 29 -4.41 6.12 0.82
N HIS A 30 -4.57 7.08 1.74
CA HIS A 30 -4.27 8.50 1.52
C HIS A 30 -2.89 8.89 2.08
N ASN A 31 -2.18 7.96 2.73
CA ASN A 31 -0.83 8.18 3.22
C ASN A 31 0.18 7.87 2.10
N PRO A 32 0.89 8.88 1.54
CA PRO A 32 1.85 8.68 0.47
C PRO A 32 3.06 7.83 0.90
N GLU A 33 3.51 7.94 2.15
CA GLU A 33 4.66 7.19 2.65
C GLU A 33 4.41 5.68 2.62
N LEU A 34 3.19 5.25 3.01
CA LEU A 34 2.80 3.84 2.92
C LEU A 34 2.75 3.37 1.47
N ALA A 35 2.20 4.19 0.57
CA ALA A 35 2.13 3.86 -0.85
C ALA A 35 3.53 3.70 -1.46
N GLU A 36 4.44 4.63 -1.22
CA GLU A 36 5.83 4.57 -1.69
C GLU A 36 6.57 3.32 -1.19
N SER A 37 6.17 2.77 -0.05
CA SER A 37 6.78 1.57 0.49
C SER A 37 6.24 0.26 -0.10
N THR A 38 5.20 0.24 -0.95
CA THR A 38 4.70 -1.00 -1.61
C THR A 38 5.51 -1.35 -2.86
N ASP A 39 5.28 -2.50 -3.50
CA ASP A 39 5.96 -2.87 -4.76
C ASP A 39 5.56 -1.98 -5.96
N ARG A 40 4.37 -1.40 -5.92
CA ARG A 40 3.79 -0.55 -6.97
C ARG A 40 2.77 0.39 -6.35
N SER A 41 2.76 1.63 -6.81
CA SER A 41 1.77 2.65 -6.44
C SER A 41 1.02 3.16 -7.66
N ILE A 42 -0.30 3.16 -7.57
CA ILE A 42 -1.19 3.72 -8.60
C ILE A 42 -1.94 4.91 -7.98
N LEU A 43 -1.72 6.10 -8.52
CA LEU A 43 -2.45 7.30 -8.10
C LEU A 43 -3.67 7.49 -8.98
N LEU A 44 -4.85 7.59 -8.34
CA LEU A 44 -6.12 7.83 -9.02
C LEU A 44 -6.59 9.26 -8.77
N ARG A 45 -7.06 9.91 -9.84
CA ARG A 45 -7.68 11.24 -9.80
C ARG A 45 -8.84 11.31 -10.78
N ASP A 46 -10.00 11.78 -10.30
CA ASP A 46 -11.22 11.93 -11.12
C ASP A 46 -11.60 10.67 -11.92
N GLY A 47 -11.44 9.50 -11.30
CA GLY A 47 -11.74 8.19 -11.91
C GLY A 47 -10.71 7.71 -12.95
N ARG A 48 -9.57 8.39 -13.08
CA ARG A 48 -8.50 8.04 -14.02
C ARG A 48 -7.19 7.75 -13.28
N ILE A 49 -6.34 6.93 -13.89
CA ILE A 49 -4.96 6.74 -13.43
C ILE A 49 -4.17 8.00 -13.79
N GLU A 50 -3.72 8.72 -12.77
CA GLU A 50 -2.86 9.90 -12.92
C GLU A 50 -1.38 9.48 -12.95
N LYS A 51 -0.99 8.50 -12.11
CA LYS A 51 0.36 7.95 -12.06
C LYS A 51 0.36 6.45 -11.78
N ASP A 52 1.39 5.79 -12.28
CA ASP A 52 1.64 4.37 -12.10
C ASP A 52 3.14 4.16 -11.95
N VAL A 53 3.58 3.77 -10.76
CA VAL A 53 4.98 3.73 -10.34
C VAL A 53 5.31 2.35 -9.79
N ILE A 54 6.41 1.75 -10.27
CA ILE A 54 7.06 0.61 -9.62
C ILE A 54 8.08 1.21 -8.65
N ASN A 55 7.94 0.91 -7.35
CA ASN A 55 8.78 1.50 -6.31
C ASN A 55 10.08 0.72 -6.09
#